data_AF-X1VFZ1-F1
#
_entry.id   AF-X1VFZ1-F1
#
_cell.length_a   1.000
_cell.length_b   1.000
_cell.length_c   1.000
_cell.angle_alpha   90.00
_cell.angle_beta   90.00
_cell.angle_gamma   90.00
#
_symmetry.space_group_name_H-M   'P 1'
#
loop_
_entity.id
_entity.type
_entity.pdbx_description
1 polymer ?
#
loop_
_entity_poly.entity_id
_entity_poly.type
_entity_poly.pdbx_seq_one_letter_code
_entity_poly.pdbx_strand_id
1 'polypeptide(L)'
;FIMTTHEFAHGISASIDGVEIKSTGVLGVGLFYLVGFGAFVEVDERELRSSKFHRNTRLRIAAAGTYVNALTAGLAFLLILSFPTLISPFYVQVTQVYSVLTPQDGGFNNGTLEAGDAIIAIKNSG
;
A
#
# COMPACT_ATOMS: atom_id res chain seq x y z
N PHE A 1 -10.62 -0.88 0.26
CA PHE A 1 -9.79 0.16 -0.39
C PHE A 1 -9.47 -0.19 -1.83
N ILE A 2 -8.64 -1.21 -2.12
CA ILE A 2 -8.30 -1.58 -3.52
C ILE A 2 -9.55 -1.89 -4.34
N MET A 3 -10.45 -2.74 -3.84
CA MET A 3 -11.71 -3.04 -4.52
C MET A 3 -12.58 -1.79 -4.72
N THR A 4 -12.63 -0.91 -3.72
CA THR A 4 -13.33 0.37 -3.79
C THR A 4 -12.82 1.23 -4.94
N THR A 5 -11.50 1.45 -5.00
CA THR A 5 -10.87 2.28 -6.02
C THR A 5 -10.94 1.64 -7.39
N HIS A 6 -10.92 0.31 -7.46
CA HIS A 6 -11.05 -0.48 -8.69
C HIS A 6 -12.44 -0.30 -9.32
N GLU A 7 -13.50 -0.56 -8.55
CA GLU A 7 -14.88 -0.39 -9.00
C GLU A 7 -15.20 1.08 -9.31
N PHE A 8 -14.67 2.00 -8.50
CA PHE A 8 -14.79 3.44 -8.76
C PHE A 8 -14.11 3.84 -10.07
N ALA A 9 -12.97 3.25 -10.42
CA ALA A 9 -12.28 3.49 -11.68
C ALA A 9 -13.10 3.03 -12.90
N HIS A 10 -13.75 1.86 -12.79
CA HIS A 10 -14.69 1.39 -13.80
C HIS A 10 -15.86 2.36 -13.96
N GLY A 11 -16.45 2.84 -12.85
CA GLY A 11 -17.55 3.82 -12.87
C GLY A 11 -17.16 5.17 -13.47
N ILE A 12 -16.02 5.73 -13.09
CA ILE A 12 -15.51 6.98 -13.70
C ILE A 12 -15.27 6.79 -15.19
N SER A 13 -14.59 5.70 -15.58
CA SER A 13 -14.28 5.47 -16.99
C SER A 13 -15.53 5.25 -17.83
N ALA A 14 -16.55 4.59 -17.29
CA ALA A 14 -17.85 4.42 -17.94
C ALA A 14 -18.59 5.75 -18.07
N SER A 15 -18.60 6.57 -17.01
CA SER A 15 -19.27 7.88 -17.00
C SER A 15 -18.65 8.85 -18.01
N ILE A 16 -17.32 8.88 -18.14
CA ILE A 16 -16.61 9.74 -19.10
C ILE A 16 -16.99 9.39 -20.54
N ASP A 17 -17.13 8.11 -20.84
CA ASP A 17 -17.47 7.63 -22.18
C ASP A 17 -19.00 7.51 -22.40
N GLY A 18 -19.82 8.00 -21.46
CA GLY A 18 -21.29 8.04 -21.57
C GLY A 18 -21.97 6.68 -21.52
N VAL A 19 -21.33 5.67 -20.92
CA VAL A 19 -21.86 4.32 -20.78
C VAL A 19 -22.74 4.24 -19.54
N GLU A 20 -23.94 3.65 -19.69
CA GLU A 20 -24.89 3.55 -18.59
C GLU A 20 -24.37 2.63 -17.48
N ILE A 21 -24.50 3.12 -16.24
CA ILE A 21 -24.16 2.35 -15.04
C ILE A 21 -25.47 1.78 -14.49
N LYS A 22 -25.62 0.46 -14.58
CA LYS A 22 -26.83 -0.26 -14.17
C LYS A 22 -27.11 -0.16 -12.69
N SER A 23 -26.05 -0.21 -11.89
CA SER A 23 -26.18 -0.16 -10.45
C SER A 23 -24.90 0.37 -9.81
N THR A 24 -25.09 1.23 -8.81
CA THR A 24 -24.03 1.64 -7.89
C THR A 24 -24.53 1.41 -6.48
N GLY A 25 -23.74 0.79 -5.62
CA GLY A 25 -24.13 0.52 -4.24
C GLY A 25 -22.95 0.67 -3.30
N VAL A 26 -23.18 1.23 -2.11
CA VAL A 26 -22.16 1.36 -1.06
C VAL A 26 -22.41 0.28 -0.02
N LEU A 27 -21.59 -0.78 -0.02
CA LEU A 27 -21.51 -1.70 1.11
C LEU A 27 -20.66 -1.04 2.22
N GLY A 28 -21.34 -0.36 3.14
CA GLY A 28 -20.91 -0.16 4.53
C GLY A 28 -22.01 -0.77 5.38
N VAL A 29 -21.76 -1.70 6.30
CA VAL A 29 -21.12 -1.48 7.60
C VAL A 29 -20.80 -2.86 8.18
N GLY A 30 -19.59 -3.06 8.71
CA GLY A 30 -19.20 -4.25 9.47
C GLY A 30 -18.45 -3.84 10.75
N LEU A 31 -18.78 -4.51 11.86
CA LEU A 31 -18.56 -4.18 13.28
C LEU A 31 -17.08 -3.94 13.74
N PHE A 32 -16.09 -3.94 12.84
CA PHE A 32 -14.66 -3.94 13.18
C PHE A 32 -13.80 -2.82 12.58
N TYR A 33 -14.38 -1.71 12.10
CA TYR A 33 -13.61 -0.55 11.61
C TYR A 33 -12.56 -0.85 10.50
N LEU A 34 -12.57 -2.05 9.91
CA LEU A 34 -11.94 -2.30 8.61
C LEU A 34 -12.91 -1.80 7.54
N VAL A 35 -12.84 -0.50 7.28
CA VAL A 35 -13.65 0.22 6.30
C VAL A 35 -13.26 -0.25 4.89
N GLY A 36 -13.81 -1.39 4.47
CA GLY A 36 -13.90 -1.75 3.07
C GLY A 36 -15.17 -1.12 2.51
N PHE A 37 -15.11 0.12 2.03
CA PHE A 37 -16.18 0.69 1.21
C PHE A 37 -16.32 -0.19 -0.04
N GLY A 38 -17.18 -1.19 -0.04
CA GLY A 38 -17.50 -1.94 -1.25
C GLY A 38 -18.44 -1.10 -2.09
N ALA A 39 -17.94 -0.05 -2.73
CA ALA A 39 -18.70 0.62 -3.78
C ALA A 39 -18.70 -0.34 -4.98
N PHE A 40 -19.81 -1.00 -5.29
CA PHE A 40 -19.89 -1.78 -6.52
C PHE A 40 -20.38 -0.87 -7.64
N VAL A 41 -19.78 -0.97 -8.82
CA VAL A 41 -20.21 -0.25 -10.02
C VAL A 41 -20.44 -1.28 -11.11
N GLU A 42 -21.70 -1.60 -11.37
CA GLU A 42 -22.06 -2.50 -12.45
C GLU A 42 -22.29 -1.69 -13.74
N VAL A 43 -21.32 -1.76 -14.65
CA VAL A 43 -21.42 -1.14 -15.98
C VAL A 43 -22.26 -2.04 -16.90
N ASP A 44 -23.09 -1.47 -17.77
CA ASP A 44 -23.85 -2.30 -18.72
C ASP A 44 -22.94 -2.94 -19.78
N GLU A 45 -22.47 -4.16 -19.50
CA GLU A 45 -21.66 -4.93 -20.44
C GLU A 45 -22.37 -5.24 -21.77
N ARG A 46 -23.69 -5.36 -21.77
CA ARG A 46 -24.45 -5.61 -23.01
C ARG A 46 -24.45 -4.38 -23.89
N GLU A 47 -24.60 -3.21 -23.29
CA GLU A 47 -24.50 -1.94 -23.99
C GLU A 47 -23.07 -1.69 -24.51
N LEU A 48 -22.06 -1.94 -23.68
CA LEU A 48 -20.64 -1.87 -24.07
C LEU A 48 -20.31 -2.77 -25.28
N ARG A 49 -20.88 -3.98 -25.32
CA ARG A 49 -20.68 -4.94 -26.42
C ARG A 49 -21.51 -4.60 -27.67
N SER A 50 -22.45 -3.67 -27.59
CA SER A 50 -23.20 -3.21 -28.75
C SER A 50 -22.33 -2.43 -29.74
N SER A 51 -22.90 -2.11 -30.91
CA SER A 51 -22.26 -1.24 -31.91
C SER A 51 -22.19 0.23 -31.49
N LYS A 52 -22.86 0.63 -30.40
CA LYS A 52 -22.88 2.02 -29.93
C LYS A 52 -21.49 2.51 -29.49
N PHE A 53 -20.69 1.64 -28.89
CA PHE A 53 -19.39 2.00 -28.31
C PHE A 53 -18.22 1.42 -29.08
N HIS A 54 -17.19 2.25 -29.28
CA HIS A 54 -15.99 1.85 -30.00
C HIS A 54 -15.18 0.82 -29.19
N ARG A 55 -14.37 0.00 -29.88
CA ARG A 55 -13.54 -1.02 -29.23
C ARG A 55 -12.59 -0.44 -28.17
N ASN A 56 -12.09 0.77 -28.40
CA ASN A 56 -11.17 1.45 -27.48
C ASN A 56 -11.85 1.86 -26.17
N THR A 57 -13.10 2.31 -26.21
CA THR A 57 -13.92 2.60 -25.02
C THR A 57 -14.07 1.35 -24.16
N ARG A 58 -14.43 0.22 -24.76
CA ARG A 58 -14.50 -1.07 -24.05
C ARG A 58 -13.19 -1.46 -23.39
N LEU A 59 -12.08 -1.35 -24.13
CA LEU A 59 -10.76 -1.71 -23.62
C LEU A 59 -10.32 -0.78 -22.47
N ARG A 60 -10.58 0.53 -22.59
CA ARG A 60 -10.30 1.51 -21.54
C ARG A 60 -11.08 1.19 -20.26
N ILE A 61 -12.39 0.97 -20.37
CA ILE A 61 -13.23 0.66 -19.21
C ILE A 61 -12.81 -0.67 -18.60
N ALA A 62 -12.55 -1.72 -19.39
CA ALA A 62 -12.08 -3.01 -18.88
C ALA A 62 -10.71 -2.93 -18.21
N ALA A 63 -9.81 -2.06 -18.69
CA ALA A 63 -8.48 -1.88 -18.11
C ALA A 63 -8.47 -0.95 -16.89
N ALA A 64 -9.51 -0.13 -16.67
CA ALA A 64 -9.52 0.93 -15.66
C ALA A 64 -9.24 0.42 -14.24
N GLY A 65 -9.90 -0.68 -13.83
CA GLY A 65 -9.68 -1.27 -12.51
C GLY A 65 -8.26 -1.81 -12.32
N THR A 66 -7.74 -2.56 -13.29
CA THR A 66 -6.36 -3.08 -13.24
C THR A 66 -5.33 -1.96 -13.24
N TYR A 67 -5.57 -0.89 -14.00
CA TYR A 67 -4.72 0.28 -14.06
C TYR A 67 -4.62 0.99 -12.70
N VAL A 68 -5.75 1.23 -12.03
CA VAL A 68 -5.76 1.85 -10.70
C VAL A 68 -5.14 0.93 -9.64
N ASN A 69 -5.30 -0.39 -9.75
CA ASN A 69 -4.60 -1.34 -8.89
C ASN A 69 -3.08 -1.24 -9.06
N ALA A 70 -2.59 -1.19 -10.31
CA ALA A 70 -1.17 -1.04 -10.59
C ALA A 70 -0.60 0.28 -10.07
N LEU A 71 -1.34 1.40 -10.23
CA LEU A 71 -0.96 2.69 -9.66
C LEU A 71 -0.92 2.66 -8.13
N THR A 72 -1.94 2.07 -7.50
CA THR A 72 -2.02 1.95 -6.04
C THR A 72 -0.87 1.10 -5.50
N ALA A 73 -0.58 -0.03 -6.14
CA ALA A 73 0.53 -0.90 -5.78
C ALA A 73 1.89 -0.20 -6.00
N GLY A 74 2.06 0.50 -7.11
CA GLY A 74 3.27 1.27 -7.40
C GLY A 74 3.51 2.37 -6.38
N LEU A 75 2.47 3.12 -6.01
CA LEU A 75 2.56 4.13 -4.96
C LEU A 75 2.92 3.51 -3.60
N ALA A 76 2.25 2.43 -3.20
CA ALA A 76 2.54 1.73 -1.96
C ALA A 76 3.99 1.21 -1.94
N PHE A 77 4.47 0.67 -3.06
CA PHE A 77 5.84 0.20 -3.20
C PHE A 77 6.87 1.34 -3.06
N LEU A 78 6.63 2.48 -3.71
CA LEU A 78 7.49 3.67 -3.55
C LEU A 78 7.50 4.20 -2.12
N LEU A 79 6.35 4.18 -1.44
CA LEU A 79 6.26 4.57 -0.03
C LEU A 79 7.04 3.62 0.88
N ILE A 80 6.99 2.31 0.63
CA ILE A 80 7.78 1.32 1.38
C ILE A 80 9.28 1.54 1.17
N LEU A 81 9.73 1.75 -0.07
CA LEU A 81 11.14 2.02 -0.36
C LEU A 81 11.63 3.32 0.28
N SER A 82 10.77 4.34 0.31
CA SER A 82 11.08 5.66 0.89
C SER A 82 10.86 5.71 2.40
N PHE A 83 10.33 4.63 3.01
CA PHE A 83 9.87 4.62 4.39
C PHE A 83 10.94 5.09 5.39
N PRO A 84 12.20 4.60 5.36
CA PRO A 84 13.23 5.04 6.30
C PRO A 84 13.50 6.55 6.25
N THR A 85 13.45 7.13 5.04
CA THR A 85 13.67 8.56 4.84
C THR A 85 12.50 9.37 5.36
N LEU A 86 11.27 8.91 5.09
CA LEU A 86 10.03 9.58 5.53
C LEU A 86 9.90 9.63 7.05
N ILE A 87 10.34 8.58 7.76
CA ILE A 87 10.26 8.52 9.22
C ILE A 87 11.52 9.02 9.93
N SER A 88 12.59 9.37 9.20
CA SER A 88 13.88 9.77 9.77
C SER A 88 13.82 10.91 10.82
N PRO A 89 12.87 11.89 10.75
CA PRO A 89 12.75 12.88 11.83
C PRO A 89 12.20 12.30 13.15
N PHE A 90 11.54 11.15 13.09
CA PHE A 90 10.88 10.50 14.22
C PHE A 90 11.57 9.20 14.67
N TYR A 91 12.52 8.70 13.88
CA TYR A 91 13.22 7.45 14.14
C TYR A 91 14.70 7.57 13.74
N VAL A 92 15.58 7.22 14.66
CA VAL A 92 17.02 7.11 14.38
C VAL A 92 17.37 5.63 14.30
N GLN A 93 17.94 5.20 13.18
CA GLN A 93 18.46 3.85 13.05
C GLN A 93 19.78 3.76 13.82
N VAL A 94 19.80 2.93 14.85
CA VAL A 94 20.97 2.68 15.71
C VAL A 94 21.39 1.21 15.60
N THR A 95 22.68 0.94 15.80
CA THR A 95 23.16 -0.43 15.98
C THR A 95 22.75 -0.90 17.37
N GLN A 96 22.03 -2.01 17.46
CA GLN A 96 21.61 -2.57 18.75
C GLN A 96 22.52 -3.73 19.16
N VAL A 97 22.86 -3.78 20.45
CA VAL A 97 23.59 -4.91 21.04
C VAL A 97 22.64 -6.12 21.09
N TYR A 98 22.93 -7.16 20.31
CA TYR A 98 22.11 -8.38 20.28
C TYR A 98 22.39 -9.29 21.48
N SER A 99 23.68 -9.48 21.81
CA SER A 99 24.12 -10.28 22.95
C SER A 99 25.47 -9.79 23.44
N VAL A 100 25.76 -10.07 24.71
CA VAL A 100 27.03 -9.73 25.35
C VAL A 100 27.69 -11.01 25.84
N LEU A 101 28.87 -11.31 25.32
CA LEU A 101 29.65 -12.48 25.71
C LEU A 101 30.08 -12.38 27.18
N THR A 102 30.14 -13.52 27.87
CA THR A 102 30.64 -13.59 29.24
C THR A 102 32.17 -13.54 29.26
N PRO A 103 32.80 -13.21 30.41
CA PRO A 103 34.27 -13.28 30.53
C PRO A 103 34.83 -14.68 30.23
N GLN A 104 34.07 -15.74 30.53
CA GLN A 104 34.44 -17.12 30.24
C GLN A 104 34.49 -17.40 28.72
N ASP A 105 33.68 -16.69 27.94
CA ASP A 105 33.64 -16.75 26.47
C ASP A 105 34.56 -15.73 25.79
N GLY A 106 35.41 -15.03 26.56
CA GLY A 106 36.32 -13.99 26.05
C GLY A 106 35.68 -12.60 25.89
N GLY A 107 34.51 -12.36 26.49
CA GLY A 107 33.84 -11.06 26.48
C GLY A 107 34.40 -10.06 27.51
N PHE A 108 34.63 -8.82 27.08
CA PHE A 108 35.17 -7.75 27.94
C PHE A 108 34.13 -6.77 28.48
N ASN A 109 32.92 -6.76 27.91
CA ASN A 109 31.88 -5.77 28.23
C ASN A 109 30.71 -6.36 29.04
N ASN A 110 30.85 -7.58 29.59
CA ASN A 110 29.83 -8.18 30.44
C ASN A 110 29.64 -7.34 31.72
N GLY A 111 28.40 -6.93 32.00
CA GLY A 111 28.07 -6.03 33.12
C GLY A 111 28.26 -4.54 32.82
N THR A 112 28.78 -4.19 31.62
CA THR A 112 28.88 -2.81 31.12
C THR A 112 27.89 -2.54 30.00
N LEU A 113 27.71 -3.51 29.10
CA LEU A 113 26.70 -3.50 28.05
C LEU A 113 25.64 -4.57 28.34
N GLU A 114 24.43 -4.33 27.85
CA GLU A 114 23.32 -5.27 27.91
C GLU A 114 22.71 -5.49 26.52
N ALA A 115 22.08 -6.65 26.34
CA ALA A 115 21.30 -6.91 25.13
C ALA A 115 20.13 -5.93 25.07
N GLY A 116 20.01 -5.22 23.94
CA GLY A 116 19.04 -4.15 23.74
C GLY A 116 19.63 -2.74 23.74
N ASP A 117 20.86 -2.57 24.24
CA ASP A 117 21.53 -1.26 24.24
C ASP A 117 21.70 -0.70 22.83
N ALA A 118 21.47 0.60 22.68
CA ALA A 118 21.64 1.34 21.43
C ALA A 118 23.04 1.97 21.36
N ILE A 119 23.84 1.57 20.37
CA ILE A 119 25.14 2.17 20.08
C ILE A 119 24.93 3.41 19.21
N ILE A 120 25.12 4.59 19.81
CA ILE A 120 24.90 5.88 19.14
C ILE A 120 26.18 6.39 18.45
N ALA A 121 27.35 6.10 19.02
CA ALA A 121 28.64 6.48 18.45
C ALA A 121 29.76 5.55 18.93
N ILE A 122 30.79 5.37 18.08
CA ILE A 122 32.04 4.70 18.44
C ILE A 122 33.14 5.74 18.35
N LYS A 123 33.78 6.04 19.48
CA LYS A 123 34.94 6.94 19.50
C LYS A 123 36.14 6.20 18.92
N ASN A 124 36.66 6.66 17.79
CA ASN A 124 37.89 6.12 17.23
C ASN A 124 39.08 6.82 17.90
N SER A 125 39.81 6.12 18.75
CA SER A 125 41.08 6.59 19.33
C SER A 125 42.22 6.12 18.43
N GLY A 126 42.60 6.97 17.48
CA GLY A 126 43.87 6.89 16.78
C GLY A 126 45.02 7.44 17.61
#